data_AF-A0A1C6HXE6-F1
#
_entry.id   AF-A0A1C6HXE6-F1
#
_cell.length_a   1.000
_cell.length_b   1.000
_cell.length_c   1.000
_cell.angle_alpha   90.00
_cell.angle_beta   90.00
_cell.angle_gamma   90.00
#
_symmetry.space_group_name_H-M   'P 1'
#
loop_
_entity.id
_entity.type
_entity.pdbx_description
1 polymer ?
#
loop_
_entity_poly.entity_id
_entity_poly.type
_entity_poly.pdbx_seq_one_letter_code
_entity_poly.pdbx_strand_id
1 'polypeptide(L)' 'MKRYVHNPNISYPNHNCSCRVYAGDSFVQLESISPMYGLEPGQAIRHVENFTLYHSDALPQNPKESAIQSFIDNLR' A
#
# COMPACT_ATOMS: atom_id res chain seq x y z
N MET A 1 1.94 -5.13 -7.28
CA MET A 1 1.38 -3.79 -7.00
C MET A 1 0.33 -3.88 -5.90
N LYS A 2 0.47 -3.08 -4.85
CA LYS A 2 -0.52 -2.93 -3.78
C LYS A 2 -1.27 -1.61 -4.00
N ARG A 3 -2.60 -1.65 -3.96
CA ARG A 3 -3.47 -0.46 -4.01
C ARG A 3 -4.39 -0.45 -2.79
N TYR A 4 -4.45 0.67 -2.11
CA TYR A 4 -5.28 0.91 -0.93
C TYR A 4 -5.79 2.36 -0.95
N VAL A 5 -6.77 2.67 -0.11
CA VAL A 5 -7.35 4.02 -0.03
C VAL A 5 -6.73 4.77 1.15
N HIS A 6 -6.16 5.93 0.87
CA HIS A 6 -5.79 6.91 1.88
C HIS A 6 -6.73 8.12 1.80
N ASN A 7 -7.31 8.53 2.93
CA ASN A 7 -8.13 9.73 3.06
C ASN A 7 -7.44 10.73 4.00
N PRO A 8 -6.92 11.86 3.49
CA PRO A 8 -6.17 12.82 4.31
C PRO A 8 -7.02 13.53 5.37
N ASN A 9 -8.35 13.45 5.28
CA ASN A 9 -9.27 14.13 6.17
C ASN A 9 -9.74 13.26 7.36
N ILE A 10 -9.20 12.05 7.52
CA ILE A 10 -9.58 11.13 8.60
C ILE A 10 -8.32 10.76 9.40
N SER A 11 -8.49 10.54 10.70
CA SER A 11 -7.42 10.10 11.59
C SER A 11 -7.08 8.62 11.42
N TYR A 12 -5.79 8.35 11.30
CA TYR A 12 -5.21 7.01 11.33
C TYR A 12 -4.47 6.80 12.66
N PRO A 13 -4.34 5.54 13.12
CA PRO A 13 -3.46 5.24 14.26
C PRO A 13 -1.98 5.42 13.85
N ASN A 14 -1.05 5.19 14.78
CA ASN A 14 0.39 5.26 14.53
C ASN A 14 0.86 6.62 13.95
N HIS A 15 0.53 7.74 14.60
CA HIS A 15 0.88 9.10 14.16
C HIS A 15 0.27 9.49 12.81
N ASN A 16 -1.01 9.17 12.62
CA ASN A 16 -1.75 9.49 11.41
C ASN A 16 -1.18 8.82 10.15
N CYS A 17 -0.66 7.60 10.31
CA CYS A 17 -0.02 6.83 9.25
C CYS A 17 -0.98 5.78 8.67
N SER A 18 -1.25 5.85 7.37
CA SER A 18 -2.14 4.93 6.66
C SER A 18 -1.42 3.74 6.00
N CYS A 19 -0.08 3.78 5.92
CA CYS A 19 0.73 2.76 5.27
C CYS A 19 2.14 2.74 5.85
N ARG A 20 2.68 1.54 6.08
CA ARG A 20 4.06 1.33 6.49
C ARG A 20 4.74 0.32 5.57
N VAL A 21 6.01 0.59 5.28
CA VAL A 21 6.86 -0.28 4.49
C VAL A 21 8.10 -0.61 5.31
N TYR A 22 8.43 -1.90 5.36
CA TYR A 22 9.70 -2.38 5.85
C TYR A 22 10.36 -3.20 4.74
N ALA A 23 11.63 -2.91 4.47
CA ALA A 23 12.44 -3.68 3.54
C ALA A 23 13.68 -4.18 4.30
N GLY A 24 13.74 -5.49 4.51
CA GLY A 24 14.89 -6.16 5.09
C GLY A 24 15.54 -7.10 4.07
N ASP A 25 16.58 -7.79 4.51
CA ASP A 25 17.43 -8.61 3.61
C ASP A 25 16.66 -9.80 3.00
N SER A 26 15.71 -10.37 3.74
CA SER A 26 15.01 -11.60 3.33
C SER A 26 13.57 -11.37 2.88
N PHE A 27 12.97 -10.22 3.23
CA PHE A 27 11.58 -9.95 2.89
C PHE A 27 11.26 -8.46 2.91
N VAL A 28 10.17 -8.12 2.22
CA VAL A 28 9.53 -6.80 2.25
C VAL A 28 8.15 -6.95 2.86
N GLN A 29 7.80 -6.08 3.79
CA GLN A 29 6.47 -5.95 4.37
C GLN A 29 5.80 -4.69 3.85
N LEU A 30 4.56 -4.85 3.37
CA LEU A 30 3.69 -3.75 2.92
C LEU A 30 2.42 -3.77 3.77
N GLU A 31 2.34 -2.89 4.76
CA GLU A 31 1.19 -2.79 5.67
C GLU A 31 0.33 -1.59 5.27
N SER A 32 -0.99 -1.76 5.20
CA SER A 32 -1.91 -0.62 5.18
C SER A 32 -2.82 -0.71 6.39
N ILE A 33 -3.27 0.45 6.85
CA ILE A 33 -3.91 0.59 8.14
C ILE A 33 -5.22 1.33 7.91
N SER A 34 -6.32 0.77 8.39
CA SER A 34 -7.61 1.44 8.27
C SER A 34 -7.62 2.73 9.09
N PRO A 35 -8.48 3.70 8.74
CA PRO A 35 -8.78 4.80 9.63
C PRO A 35 -9.34 4.30 10.97
N MET A 36 -9.30 5.16 11.99
CA MET A 36 -9.94 4.86 13.28
C MET A 36 -11.46 5.09 13.18
N TYR A 37 -12.22 4.11 13.65
CA TYR A 37 -13.68 4.17 13.71
C TYR A 37 -14.16 3.77 15.10
N GLY A 38 -15.18 4.47 15.61
CA GLY A 38 -15.99 3.97 16.72
C GLY A 38 -16.92 2.87 16.22
N LEU A 39 -17.06 1.80 17.01
CA LEU A 39 -17.98 0.70 16.70
C LEU A 39 -18.84 0.37 17.90
N GLU A 40 -20.15 0.29 17.66
CA GLU A 40 -21.14 -0.21 18.61
C GLU A 40 -21.30 -1.73 18.50
N PRO A 41 -21.88 -2.41 19.51
CA PRO A 41 -22.16 -3.84 19.44
C PRO A 41 -22.93 -4.23 18.17
N GLY A 42 -22.40 -5.19 17.42
CA GLY A 42 -22.98 -5.68 16.16
C GLY A 42 -22.55 -4.92 14.90
N GLN A 43 -21.76 -3.85 15.02
CA GLN A 43 -21.17 -3.16 13.86
C GLN A 43 -19.87 -3.82 13.41
N ALA A 44 -19.54 -3.63 12.12
CA ALA A 44 -18.29 -4.06 11.54
C ALA A 44 -17.80 -3.01 10.53
N ILE A 45 -16.48 -2.94 10.37
CA ILE A 45 -15.85 -2.16 9.30
C ILE A 45 -15.23 -3.09 8.27
N ARG A 46 -15.11 -2.60 7.04
CA ARG A 46 -14.41 -3.30 5.96
C ARG A 46 -13.26 -2.45 5.47
N HIS A 47 -12.05 -2.94 5.67
CA HIS A 47 -10.85 -2.40 5.06
C HIS A 47 -10.50 -3.25 3.83
N VAL A 48 -10.37 -2.63 2.67
CA VAL A 48 -10.15 -3.32 1.39
C VAL A 48 -8.79 -2.96 0.83
N GLU A 49 -8.00 -3.98 0.53
CA GLU A 49 -6.71 -3.88 -0.14
C GLU A 49 -6.78 -4.68 -1.44
N ASN A 50 -6.14 -4.17 -2.50
CA ASN A 50 -6.01 -4.87 -3.76
C ASN A 50 -4.54 -5.18 -4.02
N PHE A 51 -4.23 -6.47 -4.17
CA PHE A 51 -2.90 -6.95 -4.52
C PHE A 51 -2.95 -7.59 -5.89
N THR A 52 -2.05 -7.15 -6.76
CA THR A 52 -1.82 -7.78 -8.07
C THR A 52 -0.35 -8.17 -8.16
N LEU A 53 -0.09 -9.44 -8.44
CA LEU A 53 1.26 -9.93 -8.70
C LEU A 53 1.53 -9.86 -10.20
N TYR A 54 2.68 -9.30 -10.57
CA TYR A 54 3.12 -9.19 -11.95
C TYR A 54 4.44 -9.92 -12.09
N HIS A 55 4.57 -10.69 -13.17
CA HIS A 55 5.87 -11.23 -13.58
C HIS A 55 6.64 -10.15 -14.34
N SER A 56 7.94 -10.02 -14.09
CA SER A 56 8.83 -9.13 -14.85
C SER A 56 10.22 -9.74 -14.92
N ASP A 57 10.75 -9.86 -16.14
CA ASP A 57 12.09 -10.43 -16.37
C ASP A 57 13.21 -9.43 -16.04
N ALA A 58 12.88 -8.13 -15.99
CA ALA A 58 13.81 -7.08 -15.63
C ALA A 58 13.16 -6.05 -14.71
N LEU A 59 13.90 -5.61 -13.70
CA LEU A 59 13.55 -4.44 -12.90
C LEU A 59 14.37 -3.26 -13.38
N PRO A 60 13.80 -2.04 -13.42
CA PRO A 60 14.56 -0.87 -13.79
C PRO A 60 15.68 -0.61 -12.77
N GLN A 61 16.90 -0.40 -13.24
CA GLN A 61 18.09 -0.19 -12.43
C GLN A 61 18.25 1.29 -12.08
N ASN A 62 18.46 1.62 -10.80
CA ASN A 62 18.55 3.00 -10.29
C ASN A 62 17.51 3.96 -10.89
N PRO A 63 16.21 3.60 -10.87
CA PRO A 63 15.21 4.34 -11.62
C PRO A 63 15.00 5.72 -11.00
N LYS A 64 14.97 6.75 -11.84
CA LYS A 64 14.29 8.00 -11.49
C LYS A 64 12.79 7.71 -11.34
N GLU A 65 12.09 8.54 -10.56
CA GLU A 65 10.65 8.39 -10.32
C GLU A 65 9.82 8.22 -11.61
N SER A 66 10.16 8.98 -12.67
CA SER A 66 9.52 8.84 -13.97
C SER A 66 9.69 7.45 -14.60
N ALA A 67 10.86 6.81 -14.45
CA ALA A 67 11.09 5.46 -14.95
C ALA A 67 10.33 4.40 -14.15
N ILE A 68 10.11 4.63 -12.85
CA ILE A 68 9.25 3.77 -12.01
C ILE A 68 7.81 3.82 -12.52
N GLN A 69 7.28 5.03 -12.76
CA GLN A 69 5.92 5.19 -13.27
C GLN A 69 5.75 4.51 -14.63
N SER A 70 6.64 4.77 -15.58
CA SER A 70 6.59 4.11 -16.90
C SER A 70 6.69 2.58 -16.80
N PHE A 71 7.50 2.04 -15.89
CA PHE A 71 7.55 0.60 -15.66
C PHE A 71 6.20 0.06 -15.18
N ILE A 72 5.59 0.72 -14.18
CA ILE A 72 4.28 0.33 -13.63
C ILE A 72 3.19 0.37 -14.72
N ASP A 73 3.18 1.40 -15.56
CA ASP A 73 2.18 1.55 -16.64
C ASP A 73 2.28 0.44 -17.71
N ASN A 74 3.43 -0.21 -17.82
CA ASN A 74 3.68 -1.29 -18.77
C ASN A 74 3.59 -2.69 -18.14
N LEU A 75 3.32 -2.81 -16.83
CA LEU A 75 3.05 -4.09 -16.19
C LEU A 75 1.70 -4.65 -16.69
N ARG A 76 1.73 -5.87 -17.25
CA ARG A 76 0.55 -6.57 -17.80
C ARG A 76 0.07 -7.66 -16.87
#